data_AF-A0A5Q0GJS3-F1
#
_entry.id   AF-A0A5Q0GJS3-F1
#
_cell.length_a   1.000
_cell.length_b   1.000
_cell.length_c   1.000
_cell.angle_alpha   90.00
_cell.angle_beta   90.00
_cell.angle_gamma   90.00
#
_symmetry.space_group_name_H-M   'P 1'
#
loop_
_entity.id
_entity.type
_entity.pdbx_description
1 polymer ?
#
loop_
_entity_poly.entity_id
_entity_poly.type
_entity_poly.pdbx_seq_one_letter_code
_entity_poly.pdbx_strand_id
1 'polypeptide(L)'
;MSLAVIKFSSEECGICHKMAFYDQKVAEELGLQFIDVKMQDTAAYRKYRKILLTQYPDKSEMGWPTYIICESPEGEFNIIGEVKGGHPKGEFRTRLQQVLDSSSN
;
A
#
# COMPACT_ATOMS: atom_id res chain seq x y z
N MET A 1 -11.61 -7.68 12.16
CA MET A 1 -11.36 -7.02 10.86
C MET A 1 -9.86 -6.92 10.71
N SER A 2 -9.28 -7.38 9.60
CA SER A 2 -7.84 -7.27 9.35
C SER A 2 -7.58 -6.06 8.46
N LEU A 3 -6.76 -5.14 8.95
CA LEU A 3 -6.25 -4.03 8.16
C LEU A 3 -4.99 -4.48 7.42
N ALA A 4 -4.88 -4.10 6.16
CA ALA A 4 -3.74 -4.38 5.32
C ALA A 4 -3.25 -3.11 4.64
N VAL A 5 -1.94 -3.06 4.38
CA VAL A 5 -1.33 -2.08 3.49
C VAL A 5 -0.79 -2.83 2.26
N ILE A 6 -1.32 -2.47 1.11
CA ILE A 6 -0.97 -3.07 -0.18
C ILE A 6 -0.03 -2.11 -0.89
N LYS A 7 1.23 -2.51 -1.05
CA LYS A 7 2.23 -1.76 -1.81
C LYS A 7 2.18 -2.20 -3.27
N PHE A 8 1.79 -1.31 -4.15
CA PHE A 8 1.96 -1.46 -5.59
C PHE A 8 3.29 -0.87 -6.02
N SER A 9 4.12 -1.68 -6.68
CA SER A 9 5.44 -1.28 -7.17
C SER A 9 5.75 -1.84 -8.56
N SER A 10 6.67 -1.19 -9.28
CA SER A 10 7.19 -1.67 -10.57
C SER A 10 8.65 -2.10 -10.40
N GLU A 11 9.07 -3.16 -11.10
CA GLU A 11 10.48 -3.62 -11.10
C GLU A 11 11.49 -2.57 -11.57
N GLU A 12 11.05 -1.58 -12.36
CA GLU A 12 11.91 -0.48 -12.80
C GLU A 12 12.15 0.59 -11.71
N CYS A 13 11.49 0.48 -10.56
CA CYS A 13 11.65 1.40 -9.44
C CYS A 13 12.78 0.93 -8.50
N GLY A 14 14.01 1.39 -8.76
CA GLY A 14 15.17 1.08 -7.92
C GLY A 14 15.03 1.50 -6.43
N ILE A 15 14.14 2.45 -6.13
CA ILE A 15 13.82 2.90 -4.76
C ILE A 15 12.90 1.89 -4.04
N CYS A 16 12.00 1.23 -4.79
CA CYS A 16 10.99 0.33 -4.25
C CYS A 16 11.60 -0.94 -3.62
N HIS A 17 12.75 -1.40 -4.13
CA HIS A 17 13.48 -2.55 -3.59
C HIS A 17 14.22 -2.23 -2.28
N LYS A 18 14.82 -1.04 -2.17
CA LYS A 18 15.59 -0.65 -0.99
C LYS A 18 14.70 -0.36 0.23
N MET A 19 13.46 0.06 -0.01
CA MET A 19 12.54 0.46 1.05
C MET A 19 11.56 -0.64 1.50
N ALA A 20 11.31 -1.65 0.67
CA ALA A 20 10.34 -2.71 0.95
C ALA A 20 10.47 -3.35 2.34
N PHE A 21 11.70 -3.66 2.77
CA PHE A 21 11.96 -4.27 4.07
C PHE A 21 11.60 -3.34 5.24
N TYR A 22 11.88 -2.04 5.10
CA TYR A 22 11.56 -1.06 6.12
C TYR A 22 10.05 -0.81 6.19
N ASP A 23 9.40 -0.67 5.04
CA ASP A 23 7.96 -0.44 4.95
C ASP A 23 7.18 -1.63 5.53
N GLN A 24 7.62 -2.85 5.22
CA GLN A 24 7.05 -4.07 5.81
C GLN A 24 7.15 -4.03 7.34
N LYS A 25 8.34 -3.75 7.87
CA LYS A 25 8.55 -3.70 9.33
C LYS A 25 7.65 -2.66 9.99
N VAL A 26 7.54 -1.47 9.39
CA VAL A 26 6.68 -0.40 9.90
C VAL A 26 5.20 -0.82 9.87
N ALA A 27 4.74 -1.43 8.79
CA ALA A 27 3.37 -1.92 8.68
C ALA A 27 3.06 -2.96 9.77
N GLU A 28 3.94 -3.95 9.95
CA GLU A 28 3.80 -5.00 10.96
C GLU A 28 3.82 -4.42 12.39
N GLU A 29 4.68 -3.45 12.68
CA GLU A 29 4.72 -2.72 13.97
C GLU A 29 3.43 -1.96 14.26
N LEU A 30 2.72 -1.50 13.22
CA LEU A 30 1.41 -0.84 13.33
C LEU A 30 0.23 -1.82 13.31
N GLY A 31 0.48 -3.12 13.31
CA GLY A 31 -0.55 -4.16 13.30
C GLY A 31 -1.22 -4.37 11.95
N LEU A 32 -0.61 -3.89 10.86
CA LEU A 32 -1.11 -4.04 9.50
C LEU A 32 -0.49 -5.27 8.83
N GLN A 33 -1.29 -5.98 8.04
CA GLN A 33 -0.78 -6.96 7.10
C GLN A 33 -0.09 -6.25 5.93
N PHE A 34 1.19 -6.52 5.69
CA PHE A 34 1.90 -5.98 4.53
C PHE A 34 1.74 -6.90 3.31
N ILE A 35 1.25 -6.36 2.20
CA ILE A 35 1.07 -7.08 0.93
C ILE A 35 1.90 -6.39 -0.15
N ASP A 36 2.98 -7.03 -0.61
CA ASP A 36 3.81 -6.52 -1.70
C ASP A 36 3.27 -7.01 -3.06
N VAL A 37 2.79 -6.08 -3.88
CA VAL A 37 2.28 -6.36 -5.23
C VAL A 37 3.20 -5.70 -6.25
N LYS A 38 3.98 -6.53 -6.94
CA LYS A 38 4.73 -6.11 -8.12
C LYS A 38 3.81 -6.15 -9.33
N MET A 39 3.82 -5.11 -10.14
CA MET A 39 2.99 -5.03 -11.36
C MET A 39 3.32 -6.15 -12.37
N GLN A 40 4.55 -6.63 -12.34
CA GLN A 40 5.05 -7.74 -13.15
C GLN A 40 4.59 -9.11 -12.62
N ASP A 41 4.27 -9.22 -11.32
CA ASP A 41 3.67 -10.42 -10.75
C ASP A 41 2.17 -10.45 -11.07
N THR A 42 1.85 -11.10 -12.18
CA THR A 42 0.48 -11.19 -12.68
C THR A 42 -0.49 -11.88 -11.71
N ALA A 43 -0.02 -12.76 -10.83
CA ALA A 43 -0.89 -13.47 -9.88
C ALA A 43 -1.31 -12.52 -8.75
N ALA A 44 -0.34 -11.88 -8.09
CA ALA A 44 -0.59 -10.90 -7.05
C ALA A 44 -1.36 -9.69 -7.60
N TYR A 45 -0.95 -9.17 -8.77
CA TYR A 45 -1.63 -8.06 -9.41
C TYR A 45 -3.09 -8.40 -9.72
N ARG A 46 -3.39 -9.57 -10.29
CA ARG A 46 -4.79 -9.95 -10.58
C ARG A 46 -5.65 -10.02 -9.33
N LYS A 47 -5.10 -10.47 -8.20
CA LYS A 47 -5.80 -10.56 -6.92
C LYS A 47 -6.17 -9.17 -6.38
N TYR A 48 -5.23 -8.23 -6.39
CA TYR A 48 -5.41 -6.93 -5.73
C TYR A 48 -5.70 -5.75 -6.67
N ARG A 49 -5.66 -5.94 -8.00
CA ARG A 49 -5.90 -4.86 -8.98
C ARG A 49 -7.24 -4.18 -8.80
N LYS A 50 -8.27 -4.88 -8.29
CA LYS A 50 -9.60 -4.30 -8.08
C LYS A 50 -9.53 -3.17 -7.07
N ILE A 51 -8.75 -3.32 -6.00
CA ILE A 51 -8.51 -2.29 -4.99
C ILE A 51 -7.80 -1.09 -5.63
N LEU A 52 -6.72 -1.36 -6.37
CA LEU A 52 -5.97 -0.31 -7.07
C LEU A 52 -6.85 0.48 -8.05
N LEU A 53 -7.63 -0.20 -8.89
CA LEU A 53 -8.48 0.43 -9.90
C LEU A 53 -9.72 1.12 -9.32
N THR A 54 -10.11 0.79 -8.08
CA THR A 54 -11.17 1.52 -7.37
C THR A 54 -10.68 2.93 -7.01
N GLN A 55 -9.43 3.04 -6.58
CA GLN A 55 -8.80 4.33 -6.28
C GLN A 55 -8.29 5.04 -7.55
N TYR A 56 -7.80 4.28 -8.53
CA TYR A 56 -7.19 4.77 -9.78
C TYR A 56 -7.74 4.07 -11.02
N PRO A 57 -8.97 4.42 -11.48
CA PRO A 57 -9.59 3.77 -12.63
C PRO A 57 -8.77 3.85 -13.92
N ASP A 58 -8.05 4.95 -14.11
CA ASP A 58 -7.26 5.29 -15.30
C ASP A 58 -5.74 5.31 -15.05
N LYS A 59 -5.31 5.07 -13.80
CA LYS A 59 -3.90 5.02 -13.36
C LYS A 59 -3.09 6.31 -13.58
N SER A 60 -3.75 7.43 -13.91
CA SER A 60 -3.08 8.67 -14.33
C SER A 60 -2.40 9.42 -13.18
N GLU A 61 -2.87 9.25 -11.94
CA GLU A 61 -2.34 9.93 -10.73
C GLU A 61 -1.55 9.02 -9.78
N MET A 62 -1.08 7.87 -10.29
CA MET A 62 -0.31 6.93 -9.48
C MET A 62 1.11 7.46 -9.22
N GLY A 63 1.46 7.63 -7.94
CA GLY A 63 2.83 7.89 -7.51
C GLY A 63 3.50 6.60 -7.03
N TRP A 64 4.65 6.22 -7.59
CA TRP A 64 5.34 4.97 -7.25
C TRP A 64 6.38 5.16 -6.13
N PRO A 65 6.49 4.21 -5.18
CA PRO A 65 5.51 3.16 -4.85
C PRO A 65 4.19 3.74 -4.32
N THR A 66 3.07 3.07 -4.61
CA THR A 66 1.75 3.45 -4.08
C THR A 66 1.35 2.46 -2.99
N TYR A 67 0.96 2.94 -1.82
CA TYR A 67 0.49 2.13 -0.71
C TYR A 67 -0.99 2.42 -0.49
N ILE A 68 -1.84 1.40 -0.56
CA ILE A 68 -3.27 1.52 -0.27
C ILE A 68 -3.55 0.79 1.03
N ILE A 69 -4.17 1.48 1.98
CA ILE A 69 -4.61 0.92 3.25
C ILE A 69 -6.08 0.52 3.10
N CYS A 70 -6.39 -0.73 3.37
CA CYS A 70 -7.77 -1.22 3.31
C CYS A 70 -8.05 -2.30 4.34
N GLU A 71 -9.33 -2.42 4.71
CA GLU A 71 -9.85 -3.55 5.46
C GLU A 71 -10.21 -4.70 4.51
N SER A 72 -10.05 -5.94 4.98
CA SER A 72 -10.53 -7.15 4.28
C SER A 72 -10.08 -7.22 2.80
N PRO A 73 -8.77 -7.13 2.49
CA PRO A 73 -8.24 -7.04 1.12
C PRO A 73 -8.58 -8.25 0.23
N GLU A 74 -9.04 -9.36 0.80
CA GLU A 74 -9.42 -10.59 0.08
C GLU A 74 -10.94 -10.78 -0.07
N GLY A 75 -11.75 -9.92 0.54
CA GLY A 75 -13.21 -10.01 0.55
C GLY A 75 -13.89 -8.74 0.04
N GLU A 76 -14.92 -8.30 0.77
CA GLU A 76 -15.49 -6.96 0.60
C GLU A 76 -14.53 -5.95 1.23
N PHE A 77 -13.64 -5.41 0.41
CA PHE A 77 -12.63 -4.48 0.87
C PHE A 77 -13.23 -3.09 1.09
N ASN A 78 -12.71 -2.39 2.11
CA ASN A 78 -12.99 -0.99 2.36
C ASN A 78 -11.68 -0.21 2.35
N ILE A 79 -11.56 0.80 1.48
CA ILE A 79 -10.35 1.61 1.38
C ILE A 79 -10.38 2.66 2.49
N ILE A 80 -9.36 2.63 3.34
CA ILE A 80 -9.19 3.56 4.46
C ILE A 80 -8.42 4.80 4.01
N GLY A 81 -7.43 4.62 3.14
CA GLY A 81 -6.67 5.71 2.57
C GLY A 81 -5.44 5.24 1.82
N GLU A 82 -4.54 6.16 1.53
CA GLU A 82 -3.35 5.88 0.73
C GLU A 82 -2.14 6.71 1.13
N VAL A 83 -0.96 6.19 0.80
CA VAL A 83 0.33 6.88 0.89
C VAL A 83 1.03 6.71 -0.46
N LYS A 84 1.53 7.81 -1.05
CA LYS A 84 2.16 7.79 -2.38
C LYS A 84 3.62 8.21 -2.30
N GLY A 85 4.46 7.53 -3.06
CA GLY A 85 5.85 7.87 -3.28
C GLY A 85 6.82 7.22 -2.29
N GLY A 86 8.11 7.31 -2.62
CA GLY A 86 9.19 6.90 -1.73
C GLY A 86 9.46 8.00 -0.70
N HIS A 87 9.33 7.68 0.58
CA HIS A 87 9.57 8.62 1.65
C HIS A 87 10.94 8.40 2.31
N PRO A 88 11.61 9.45 2.80
CA PRO A 88 12.73 9.30 3.72
C PRO A 88 12.39 8.36 4.89
N LYS A 89 13.41 7.67 5.41
CA LYS A 89 13.25 6.74 6.54
C LYS A 89 12.57 7.44 7.72
N GLY A 90 11.46 6.87 8.20
CA GLY A 90 10.65 7.41 9.30
C GLY A 90 9.40 8.16 8.86
N GLU A 91 9.38 8.81 7.70
CA GLU A 91 8.21 9.57 7.25
C GLU A 91 7.07 8.66 6.80
N PHE A 92 7.39 7.47 6.26
CA PHE A 92 6.39 6.45 5.93
C PHE A 92 5.52 6.08 7.15
N ARG A 93 6.14 5.90 8.33
CA ARG A 93 5.42 5.59 9.58
C ARG A 93 4.43 6.69 9.93
N THR A 94 4.89 7.95 9.92
CA THR A 94 4.04 9.09 10.29
C THR A 94 2.84 9.21 9.36
N ARG A 95 3.05 9.08 8.04
CA ARG A 95 1.96 9.15 7.06
C ARG A 95 0.97 7.99 7.20
N LEU A 96 1.48 6.78 7.40
CA LEU A 96 0.65 5.60 7.58
C LEU A 96 -0.20 5.73 8.86
N GLN A 97 0.40 6.19 9.96
CA GLN A 97 -0.33 6.46 11.21
C GLN A 97 -1.40 7.55 11.02
N GLN A 98 -1.09 8.64 10.33
CA GLN A 98 -2.06 9.70 10.05
C GLN A 98 -3.30 9.19 9.31
N VAL A 99 -3.13 8.26 8.36
CA VAL A 99 -4.26 7.64 7.66
C VAL A 99 -5.10 6.80 8.61
N LEU A 100 -4.46 5.99 9.47
CA LEU A 100 -5.17 5.16 10.46
C LEU A 100 -5.93 6.01 11.47
N ASP A 101 -5.31 7.06 11.99
CA ASP A 101 -5.90 7.98 12.97
C ASP A 101 -7.10 8.73 12.37
N SER A 102 -7.02 9.11 11.09
CA SER A 102 -8.11 9.80 10.38
C SER A 102 -9.33 8.90 10.16
N SER A 103 -9.15 7.59 10.12
CA SER A 103 -10.23 6.62 9.97
C SER A 103 -10.92 6.22 11.27
N SER A 104 -10.28 6.51 12.40
CA SER A 104 -10.75 6.16 13.75
C SER A 104 -11.57 7.26 14.43
N ASN A 105 -11.89 8.33 13.69
CA ASN A 105 -12.60 9.54 14.14
C ASN A 105 -13.93 9.68 13.40
#